data_AF-X1TD74-F1
#
_entry.id   AF-X1TD74-F1
#
_cell.length_a   1.000
_cell.length_b   1.000
_cell.length_c   1.000
_cell.angle_alpha   90.00
_cell.angle_beta   90.00
_cell.angle_gamma   90.00
#
_symmetry.space_group_name_H-M   'P 1'
#
loop_
_entity.id
_entity.type
_entity.pdbx_description
1 polymer ?
#
loop_
_entity_poly.entity_id
_entity_poly.type
_entity_poly.pdbx_seq_one_letter_code
_entity_poly.pdbx_strand_id
1 'polypeptide(L)'
;EQPLEYKWAIPEELNVPPDPLRLRLDFHHQAVEMTLFEGESVTKKLVSAMDVAHALATDLSFGTGLLPPGTLWWENTRGGPIFALYVEPKVRKVALLEVATKPPRRFTIPLPGFIFLCSPSHLYHPAR
;
A
#
# COMPACT_ATOMS: atom_id res chain seq x y z
N GLU A 1 5.46 -25.15 -24.89
CA GLU A 1 6.68 -25.53 -24.15
C GLU A 1 6.28 -25.92 -22.73
N GLN A 2 6.65 -27.11 -22.27
CA GLN A 2 6.36 -27.57 -20.90
C GLN A 2 7.30 -26.82 -19.93
N PRO A 3 6.80 -26.33 -18.78
CA PRO A 3 7.64 -25.59 -17.84
C PRO A 3 8.65 -26.55 -17.19
N LEU A 4 9.93 -26.17 -17.22
CA LEU A 4 11.02 -26.86 -16.51
C LEU A 4 10.67 -26.94 -15.02
N GLU A 5 10.63 -28.16 -14.47
CA GLU A 5 10.43 -28.39 -13.04
C GLU A 5 11.54 -27.70 -12.23
N TYR A 6 11.14 -26.81 -11.33
CA TYR A 6 12.06 -26.19 -10.36
C TYR A 6 12.59 -27.27 -9.41
N LYS A 7 13.84 -27.70 -9.57
CA LYS A 7 14.50 -28.62 -8.63
C LYS A 7 14.84 -27.89 -7.34
N TRP A 8 14.00 -28.07 -6.33
CA TRP A 8 14.29 -27.68 -4.95
C TRP A 8 15.30 -28.69 -4.33
N ALA A 9 16.34 -28.18 -3.66
CA ALA A 9 17.40 -29.00 -3.07
C ALA A 9 17.02 -29.49 -1.67
N ILE A 10 16.00 -30.36 -1.57
CA ILE A 10 15.73 -31.10 -0.33
C ILE A 10 16.56 -32.39 -0.35
N PRO A 11 17.28 -32.75 0.72
CA PRO A 11 17.98 -34.04 0.84
C PRO A 11 17.04 -35.23 0.64
N GLU A 12 17.46 -36.23 -0.12
CA GLU A 12 16.66 -37.42 -0.48
C GLU A 12 16.18 -38.22 0.75
N GLU A 13 16.88 -38.10 1.87
CA GLU A 13 16.59 -38.76 3.15
C GLU A 13 15.25 -38.31 3.79
N LEU A 14 14.75 -37.12 3.43
CA LEU A 14 13.61 -36.51 4.12
C LEU A 14 12.24 -37.02 3.62
N ASN A 15 12.22 -37.82 2.54
CA ASN A 15 11.02 -38.38 1.90
C ASN A 15 9.86 -37.36 1.75
N VAL A 16 10.20 -36.10 1.49
CA VAL A 16 9.23 -35.02 1.32
C VAL A 16 8.74 -35.05 -0.13
N PRO A 17 7.42 -35.12 -0.37
CA PRO A 17 6.90 -35.05 -1.73
C PRO A 17 7.28 -33.70 -2.37
N PRO A 18 7.52 -33.66 -3.69
CA PRO A 18 7.86 -32.41 -4.37
C PRO A 18 6.75 -31.38 -4.16
N ASP A 19 7.15 -30.15 -3.83
CA ASP A 19 6.20 -29.05 -3.62
C ASP A 19 5.50 -28.73 -4.95
N PRO A 20 4.18 -28.94 -5.06
CA PRO A 20 3.49 -28.75 -6.33
C PRO A 20 3.43 -27.26 -6.69
N LEU A 21 3.76 -26.93 -7.94
CA LEU A 21 3.58 -25.57 -8.46
C LEU A 21 2.09 -25.21 -8.38
N ARG A 22 1.74 -24.21 -7.54
CA ARG A 22 0.36 -23.73 -7.37
C ARG A 22 0.01 -22.57 -8.29
N LEU A 23 0.98 -21.68 -8.49
CA LEU A 23 0.77 -20.42 -9.17
C LEU A 23 2.07 -19.96 -9.85
N ARG A 24 1.94 -19.38 -11.03
CA ARG A 24 3.03 -18.74 -11.77
C ARG A 24 2.60 -17.36 -12.24
N LEU A 25 3.50 -16.39 -12.10
CA LEU A 25 3.33 -15.01 -12.59
C LEU A 25 4.37 -14.74 -13.66
N ASP A 26 3.92 -14.41 -14.86
CA ASP A 26 4.76 -14.02 -15.99
C ASP A 26 4.60 -12.51 -16.23
N PHE A 27 5.66 -11.74 -15.98
CA PHE A 27 5.66 -10.28 -16.13
C PHE A 27 6.08 -9.89 -17.55
N HIS A 28 5.17 -9.25 -18.28
CA HIS A 28 5.45 -8.61 -19.56
C HIS A 28 5.49 -7.10 -19.40
N HIS A 29 5.90 -6.38 -20.45
CA HIS A 29 6.08 -4.93 -20.39
C HIS A 29 4.81 -4.16 -19.97
N GLN A 30 3.63 -4.65 -20.32
CA GLN A 30 2.35 -3.95 -20.08
C GLN A 30 1.34 -4.75 -19.26
N ALA A 31 1.61 -6.03 -18.96
CA ALA A 31 0.64 -6.90 -18.31
C ALA A 31 1.34 -8.03 -17.55
N VAL A 32 0.63 -8.61 -16.60
CA VAL A 32 1.07 -9.81 -15.88
C VAL A 32 0.10 -10.94 -16.20
N GLU A 33 0.60 -12.06 -16.72
CA GLU A 33 -0.18 -13.28 -16.87
C GLU A 33 -0.05 -14.11 -15.59
N MET A 34 -1.19 -14.48 -15.00
CA MET A 34 -1.26 -15.36 -13.84
C MET A 34 -1.79 -16.72 -14.27
N THR A 35 -0.98 -17.76 -14.05
CA THR A 35 -1.35 -19.16 -14.29
C THR A 35 -1.59 -19.85 -12.94
N LEU A 36 -2.79 -20.37 -12.75
CA LEU A 36 -3.21 -21.18 -11.60
C LEU A 36 -3.19 -22.67 -11.98
N PHE A 37 -2.61 -23.50 -11.12
CA PHE A 37 -2.53 -24.94 -11.27
C PHE A 37 -3.38 -25.61 -10.17
N GLU A 38 -4.56 -26.11 -10.55
CA GLU A 38 -5.50 -26.78 -9.65
C GLU A 38 -5.72 -28.22 -10.13
N GLY A 39 -4.91 -29.13 -9.61
CA GLY A 39 -4.95 -30.54 -10.01
C GLY A 39 -4.62 -30.71 -11.50
N GLU A 40 -5.58 -31.21 -12.27
CA GLU A 40 -5.45 -31.36 -13.73
C GLU A 40 -5.84 -30.10 -14.51
N SER A 41 -6.36 -29.07 -13.83
CA SER A 41 -6.82 -27.84 -14.48
C SER A 41 -5.76 -26.74 -14.42
N VAL A 42 -5.59 -26.06 -15.56
CA VAL A 42 -4.69 -24.92 -15.70
C VAL A 42 -5.50 -23.72 -16.17
N THR A 43 -5.62 -22.70 -15.33
CA THR A 43 -6.37 -21.47 -15.65
C THR A 43 -5.40 -20.31 -15.81
N LYS A 44 -5.56 -19.56 -16.91
CA LYS A 44 -4.77 -18.35 -17.20
C LYS A 44 -5.66 -17.12 -17.16
N LYS A 45 -5.19 -16.06 -16.50
CA LYS A 45 -5.86 -14.76 -16.50
C LYS A 45 -4.85 -13.62 -16.48
N LEU A 46 -5.21 -12.51 -17.11
CA LEU A 46 -4.45 -11.28 -17.00
C LEU A 46 -4.76 -10.60 -15.66
N VAL A 47 -3.72 -10.14 -14.98
CA VAL A 47 -3.80 -9.42 -13.71
C VAL A 47 -2.99 -8.13 -13.78
N SER A 48 -3.36 -7.16 -12.94
CA SER A 48 -2.59 -5.93 -12.76
C SER A 48 -1.32 -6.22 -11.97
N ALA A 49 -0.19 -5.69 -12.45
CA ALA A 49 1.07 -5.73 -11.70
C ALA A 49 0.96 -5.07 -10.33
N MET A 50 0.13 -4.02 -10.22
CA MET A 50 -0.10 -3.29 -8.98
C MET A 50 -0.86 -4.14 -7.97
N ASP A 51 -1.88 -4.90 -8.40
CA ASP A 51 -2.64 -5.79 -7.52
C ASP A 51 -1.77 -6.93 -6.98
N VAL A 52 -0.91 -7.49 -7.85
CA VAL A 52 0.08 -8.52 -7.46
C VAL A 52 1.06 -7.96 -6.42
N ALA A 53 1.63 -6.78 -6.68
CA ALA A 53 2.53 -6.12 -5.76
C ALA A 53 1.86 -5.84 -4.40
N HIS A 54 0.61 -5.38 -4.40
CA HIS A 54 -0.16 -5.14 -3.17
C HIS A 54 -0.47 -6.43 -2.40
N ALA A 55 -0.89 -7.49 -3.10
CA ALA A 55 -1.18 -8.78 -2.47
C ALA A 55 0.06 -9.35 -1.78
N LEU A 56 1.23 -9.27 -2.45
CA LEU A 56 2.51 -9.70 -1.87
C LEU A 56 2.99 -8.76 -0.76
N ALA A 57 2.71 -7.46 -0.85
CA ALA A 57 3.09 -6.47 0.15
C ALA A 57 2.23 -6.52 1.42
N THR A 58 1.06 -7.15 1.39
CA THR A 58 0.17 -7.24 2.56
C THR A 58 0.81 -8.01 3.72
N ASP A 59 1.65 -9.01 3.42
CA ASP A 59 2.41 -9.77 4.42
C ASP A 59 3.83 -9.22 4.68
N LEU A 60 4.25 -8.20 3.92
CA LEU A 60 5.53 -7.51 4.13
C LEU A 60 5.30 -6.28 5.02
N SER A 61 5.63 -6.40 6.31
CA SER A 61 5.67 -5.27 7.23
C SER A 61 6.83 -4.32 6.87
N PHE A 62 6.61 -3.43 5.91
CA PHE A 62 7.54 -2.32 5.67
C PHE A 62 7.39 -1.28 6.78
N GLY A 63 8.10 -1.47 7.89
CA GLY A 63 8.30 -0.43 8.89
C GLY A 63 9.36 0.54 8.41
N THR A 64 8.98 1.75 8.00
CA THR A 64 9.96 2.83 7.85
C THR A 64 10.30 3.31 9.26
N GLY A 65 11.55 3.20 9.68
CA GLY A 65 11.99 3.61 11.03
C GLY A 65 11.80 5.10 11.35
N LEU A 66 11.36 5.90 10.38
CA LEU A 66 11.07 7.32 10.52
C LEU A 66 9.61 7.58 10.14
N LEU A 67 8.76 7.76 11.15
CA LEU A 67 7.39 8.24 10.97
C LEU A 67 7.39 9.78 10.89
N PRO A 68 6.44 10.39 10.18
CA PRO A 68 6.28 11.84 10.20
C PRO A 68 6.18 12.38 11.63
N PRO A 69 6.72 13.59 11.92
CA PRO A 69 6.57 14.21 13.24
C PRO A 69 5.11 14.31 13.68
N GLY A 70 4.84 14.02 14.95
CA GLY A 70 3.48 14.04 15.50
C GLY A 70 2.64 12.81 15.12
N THR A 71 3.23 11.76 14.56
CA THR A 71 2.52 10.49 14.33
C THR A 71 2.17 9.83 15.66
N LEU A 72 0.87 9.59 15.87
CA LEU A 72 0.35 8.81 17.00
C LEU A 72 0.38 7.31 16.69
N TRP A 73 0.03 6.96 15.46
CA TRP A 73 -0.13 5.59 14.99
C TRP A 73 -0.04 5.52 13.46
N TRP A 74 0.32 4.35 12.94
CA TRP A 74 0.40 4.02 11.52
C TRP A 74 -0.08 2.58 11.27
N GLU A 75 -0.74 2.38 10.13
CA GLU A 75 -1.12 1.05 9.62
C GLU A 75 -0.92 0.98 8.10
N ASN A 76 -0.49 -0.17 7.61
CA ASN A 76 -0.45 -0.45 6.17
C ASN A 76 -1.74 -1.15 5.74
N THR A 77 -2.57 -0.50 4.93
CA THR A 77 -3.85 -1.06 4.47
C THR A 77 -3.78 -1.48 3.00
N ARG A 78 -4.82 -2.17 2.49
CA ARG A 78 -4.95 -2.49 1.05
C ARG A 78 -4.89 -1.23 0.15
N GLY A 79 -5.31 -0.07 0.66
CA GLY A 79 -5.26 1.21 -0.05
C GLY A 79 -3.92 1.97 0.10
N GLY A 80 -2.92 1.35 0.74
CA GLY A 80 -1.65 1.97 1.11
C GLY A 80 -1.60 2.35 2.59
N PRO A 81 -0.47 2.96 3.02
CA PRO A 81 -0.27 3.32 4.41
C PRO A 81 -1.16 4.49 4.85
N ILE A 82 -1.73 4.37 6.04
CA ILE A 82 -2.53 5.39 6.71
C ILE A 82 -1.79 5.82 7.98
N PHE A 83 -1.69 7.13 8.18
CA PHE A 83 -1.06 7.74 9.35
C PHE A 83 -2.09 8.53 10.14
N ALA A 84 -2.06 8.40 11.47
CA ALA A 84 -2.76 9.28 12.39
C ALA A 84 -1.79 10.33 12.94
N LEU A 85 -1.96 11.59 12.55
CA LEU A 85 -1.11 12.70 12.95
C LEU A 85 -1.82 13.58 13.97
N TYR A 86 -1.18 13.80 15.11
CA TYR A 86 -1.59 14.81 16.06
C TYR A 86 -1.06 16.18 15.64
N VAL A 87 -1.97 17.14 15.64
CA VAL A 87 -1.69 18.55 15.41
C VAL A 87 -2.10 19.28 16.66
N GLU A 88 -1.11 19.87 17.34
CA GLU A 88 -1.33 20.64 18.56
C GLU A 88 -2.28 21.84 18.37
N PRO A 89 -3.00 22.26 19.43
CA PRO A 89 -3.79 23.48 19.42
C PRO A 89 -2.95 24.68 19.00
N LYS A 90 -3.42 25.44 18.01
CA LYS A 90 -2.75 26.67 17.58
C LYS A 90 -3.69 27.65 16.91
N VAL A 91 -3.35 28.93 17.02
CA VAL A 91 -4.04 29.99 16.29
C VAL A 91 -3.68 29.88 14.81
N ARG A 92 -4.68 29.73 13.94
CA ARG A 92 -4.49 29.62 12.49
C ARG A 92 -5.22 30.72 11.74
N LYS A 93 -4.60 31.16 10.65
CA LYS A 93 -5.25 31.99 9.63
C LYS A 93 -5.95 31.04 8.66
N VAL A 94 -7.27 31.13 8.59
CA VAL A 94 -8.10 30.34 7.65
C VAL A 94 -8.80 31.28 6.68
N ALA A 95 -9.05 30.79 5.47
CA ALA A 95 -9.78 31.53 4.45
C ALA A 95 -11.04 30.73 4.10
N LEU A 96 -12.21 31.33 4.32
CA LEU A 96 -13.50 30.75 3.97
C LEU A 96 -14.00 31.38 2.68
N LEU A 97 -14.18 30.56 1.66
CA LEU A 97 -14.80 30.96 0.40
C LEU A 97 -16.29 30.58 0.45
N GLU A 98 -17.15 31.55 0.77
CA GLU A 98 -18.59 31.33 0.83
C GLU A 98 -19.24 31.30 -0.57
N VAL A 99 -18.70 32.09 -1.51
CA VAL A 99 -19.19 32.21 -2.89
C VAL A 99 -18.00 32.14 -3.83
N ALA A 100 -18.05 31.25 -4.84
CA ALA A 100 -16.93 30.98 -5.74
C ALA A 100 -16.38 32.21 -6.48
N THR A 101 -17.22 33.22 -6.72
CA THR A 101 -16.88 34.44 -7.46
C THR A 101 -16.36 35.58 -6.59
N LYS A 102 -16.41 35.46 -5.26
CA LYS A 102 -15.99 36.51 -4.33
C LYS A 102 -14.64 36.17 -3.70
N PRO A 103 -13.85 37.18 -3.29
CA PRO A 103 -12.63 36.91 -2.54
C PRO A 103 -12.94 36.21 -1.20
N PRO A 104 -12.11 35.25 -0.77
CA PRO A 104 -12.35 34.50 0.45
C PRO A 104 -12.18 35.38 1.69
N ARG A 105 -13.08 35.21 2.66
CA ARG A 105 -13.02 35.91 3.95
C ARG A 105 -11.94 35.27 4.82
N ARG A 106 -11.04 36.08 5.35
CA ARG A 106 -9.91 35.61 6.17
C ARG A 106 -10.24 35.76 7.65
N PHE A 107 -10.02 34.70 8.42
CA PHE A 107 -10.21 34.66 9.85
C PHE A 107 -8.93 34.23 10.55
N THR A 108 -8.73 34.71 11.77
CA THR A 108 -7.68 34.22 12.68
C THR A 108 -8.38 33.57 13.86
N ILE A 109 -8.37 32.24 13.90
CA ILE A 109 -9.14 31.47 14.89
C ILE A 109 -8.21 30.59 15.73
N PRO A 110 -8.42 30.50 17.05
CA PRO A 110 -7.77 29.49 17.87
C PRO A 110 -8.36 28.13 17.50
N LEU A 111 -7.54 27.26 16.92
CA LEU A 111 -7.95 25.90 16.62
C LEU A 111 -7.53 24.97 17.77
N PRO A 112 -8.42 24.05 18.20
CA PRO A 112 -8.06 23.01 19.16
C PRO A 112 -7.07 22.02 18.53
N GLY A 113 -6.59 21.09 19.34
CA GLY A 113 -5.80 19.97 18.84
C GLY A 113 -6.65 19.08 17.93
N PHE A 114 -6.05 18.58 16.86
CA PHE A 114 -6.73 17.72 15.89
C PHE A 114 -5.93 16.45 15.62
N ILE A 115 -6.64 15.39 15.26
CA ILE A 115 -6.04 14.17 14.70
C ILE A 115 -6.44 14.12 13.23
N PHE A 116 -5.44 14.06 12.35
CA PHE A 116 -5.64 13.88 10.91
C PHE A 116 -5.30 12.46 10.50
N LEU A 117 -6.19 11.85 9.72
CA LEU A 117 -5.94 10.58 9.04
C LEU A 117 -5.55 10.88 7.60
N CYS A 118 -4.35 10.49 7.18
CA CYS A 118 -3.86 10.79 5.83
C CYS A 118 -3.02 9.64 5.24
N SER A 119 -3.11 9.51 3.92
CA SER A 119 -2.16 8.73 3.11
C SER A 119 -0.87 9.54 2.88
N PRO A 120 0.29 8.91 2.60
CA PRO A 120 1.57 9.61 2.47
C PRO A 120 1.58 10.61 1.30
N SER A 121 0.80 10.37 0.25
CA SER A 121 0.58 11.31 -0.85
C SER A 121 -0.08 12.63 -0.43
N HIS A 122 -0.71 12.67 0.74
CA HIS A 122 -1.35 13.85 1.33
C HIS A 122 -0.65 14.33 2.61
N LEU A 123 0.57 13.87 2.90
CA LEU A 123 1.42 14.45 3.94
C LEU A 123 1.82 15.86 3.52
N TYR A 124 0.89 16.79 3.69
CA TYR A 124 1.11 18.20 3.49
C TYR A 124 2.02 18.65 4.63
N HIS A 125 3.31 18.84 4.32
CA HIS A 125 4.27 19.42 5.24
C HIS A 125 3.88 20.90 5.43
N PRO A 126 3.31 21.32 6.58
CA PRO A 126 3.09 22.73 6.85
C PRO A 126 4.37 23.26 7.48
N ALA A 127 5.44 23.35 6.70
CA ALA A 127 6.70 23.94 7.15
C ALA A 127 7.42 24.65 6.00
N ARG A 128 6.95 25.85 5.67
CA ARG A 128 7.57 27.10 6.13
C ARG A 128 6.54 28.23 6.09
#